data_AF-A0A349U0J1-F1
#
_entry.id   AF-A0A349U0J1-F1
#
_cell.length_a   1.000
_cell.length_b   1.000
_cell.length_c   1.000
_cell.angle_alpha   90.00
_cell.angle_beta   90.00
_cell.angle_gamma   90.00
#
_symmetry.space_group_name_H-M   'P 1'
#
loop_
_entity.id
_entity.type
_entity.pdbx_description
1 polymer ?
#
loop_
_entity_poly.entity_id
_entity_poly.type
_entity_poly.pdbx_seq_one_letter_code
_entity_poly.pdbx_strand_id
1 'polypeptide(L)'
;MRPFPMMSGRPPVPRPLLDIDARQATLDERLVFSRASTAGYMDSDGVYKTVAVDAPRIVAGQGLLIEAGSTNLILWARDFTKANWAKTNCTAAKDQAGIDGAANAASSLTATADGATAIYSLSSGATSWGYSVYLRRVSGTGTVSITKDGGTTWTECALTTSWQRFTLLPTGANPVVGIRLATSGDVVAVDAAQIEYFGGNRVVLPTSAIMTAGAALTRSADVLTVDVTGLDLSAFSLMVDAMIPVPPQGYPQLCVVSNGTDGNAFDVGTFAPSSSIWFAQLQVGGIVKASSADVNYPAEYGVISRNAVTFGPGRAVHAVNGFIRPAAVDTPTSVPTPTMIRFNVRGGGSYNGIMVLQRFRFWQVPLHDEHLRRISE
;
A
#
# COMPACT_ATOMS: atom_id res chain seq x y z
N MET A 1 -24.49 27.95 -51.04
CA MET A 1 -24.46 27.12 -49.82
C MET A 1 -23.42 27.70 -48.87
N ARG A 2 -23.82 28.23 -47.71
CA ARG A 2 -22.87 28.57 -46.66
C ARG A 2 -22.35 27.26 -46.06
N PRO A 3 -21.03 27.07 -45.85
CA PRO A 3 -20.54 25.88 -45.18
C PRO A 3 -21.09 25.85 -43.76
N PHE A 4 -21.63 24.72 -43.35
CA PHE A 4 -21.94 24.47 -41.95
C PHE A 4 -20.65 24.62 -41.13
N PRO A 5 -20.66 25.31 -39.98
CA PRO A 5 -19.51 25.33 -39.12
C PRO A 5 -19.28 23.91 -38.62
N MET A 6 -18.14 23.31 -38.94
CA MET A 6 -17.66 22.13 -38.25
C MET A 6 -17.60 22.48 -36.76
N MET A 7 -18.46 21.86 -35.95
CA MET A 7 -18.28 21.87 -34.50
C MET A 7 -16.91 21.28 -34.21
N SER A 8 -15.92 22.12 -33.95
CA SER A 8 -14.55 21.73 -33.59
C SER A 8 -14.47 21.21 -32.14
N GLY A 9 -15.53 20.58 -31.65
CA GLY A 9 -15.60 20.02 -30.31
C GLY A 9 -15.18 18.56 -30.35
N ARG A 10 -14.08 18.22 -29.69
CA ARG A 10 -13.72 16.83 -29.37
C ARG A 10 -14.95 16.16 -28.71
N PRO A 11 -15.38 14.95 -29.13
CA PRO A 11 -16.57 14.30 -28.59
C PRO A 11 -16.53 14.24 -27.05
N PRO A 12 -17.64 14.46 -26.34
CA PRO A 12 -17.66 14.37 -24.88
C PRO A 12 -17.41 12.92 -24.44
N VAL A 13 -16.67 12.73 -23.35
CA VAL A 13 -16.54 11.41 -22.72
C VAL A 13 -17.93 11.00 -22.21
N PRO A 14 -18.43 9.78 -22.53
CA PRO A 14 -19.67 9.27 -21.97
C PRO A 14 -19.68 9.36 -20.44
N ARG A 15 -20.84 9.61 -19.84
CA ARG A 15 -20.94 9.62 -18.37
C ARG A 15 -20.69 8.21 -17.82
N PRO A 16 -19.91 8.07 -16.73
CA PRO A 16 -19.75 6.79 -16.06
C PRO A 16 -21.07 6.33 -15.43
N LEU A 17 -21.27 5.02 -15.37
CA LEU A 17 -22.36 4.40 -14.62
C LEU A 17 -22.10 4.50 -13.11
N LEU A 18 -20.85 4.26 -12.70
CA LEU A 18 -20.40 4.47 -11.33
C LEU A 18 -19.34 5.56 -11.29
N ASP A 19 -19.50 6.51 -10.39
CA ASP A 19 -18.50 7.53 -10.08
C ASP A 19 -18.42 7.63 -8.57
N ILE A 20 -17.41 6.97 -8.01
CA ILE A 20 -17.19 6.83 -6.57
C ILE A 20 -15.99 7.69 -6.20
N ASP A 21 -16.22 8.66 -5.33
CA ASP A 21 -15.16 9.51 -4.75
C ASP A 21 -14.86 9.02 -3.33
N ALA A 22 -13.75 8.33 -3.17
CA ALA A 22 -13.33 7.77 -1.88
C ALA A 22 -12.67 8.81 -0.95
N ARG A 23 -12.58 10.08 -1.39
CA ARG A 23 -12.07 11.20 -0.56
C ARG A 23 -13.15 11.84 0.31
N GLN A 24 -14.41 11.44 0.10
CA GLN A 24 -15.54 11.86 0.94
C GLN A 24 -15.36 11.35 2.37
N ALA A 25 -16.02 11.97 3.35
CA ALA A 25 -15.85 11.63 4.76
C ALA A 25 -16.46 10.27 5.16
N THR A 26 -17.34 9.72 4.32
CA THR A 26 -18.04 8.45 4.54
C THR A 26 -17.81 7.51 3.37
N LEU A 27 -17.89 6.20 3.63
CA LEU A 27 -17.83 5.19 2.57
C LEU A 27 -19.05 5.34 1.66
N ASP A 28 -18.83 5.29 0.35
CA ASP A 28 -19.89 5.23 -0.64
C ASP A 28 -20.70 3.93 -0.49
N GLU A 29 -22.02 4.00 -0.51
CA GLU A 29 -22.90 2.84 -0.30
C GLU A 29 -22.73 1.74 -1.35
N ARG A 30 -22.18 2.07 -2.52
CA ARG A 30 -21.89 1.12 -3.60
C ARG A 30 -20.60 0.34 -3.35
N LEU A 31 -19.87 0.66 -2.28
CA LEU A 31 -18.72 -0.09 -1.81
C LEU A 31 -19.11 -0.94 -0.60
N VAL A 32 -18.67 -2.19 -0.61
CA VAL A 32 -18.78 -3.10 0.53
C VAL A 32 -17.41 -3.27 1.15
N PHE A 33 -17.30 -2.97 2.43
CA PHE A 33 -16.07 -3.05 3.20
C PHE A 33 -16.21 -4.03 4.37
N SER A 34 -15.16 -4.82 4.63
CA SER A 34 -15.04 -5.61 5.85
C SER A 34 -13.58 -5.77 6.28
N ARG A 35 -13.37 -5.90 7.59
CA ARG A 35 -12.08 -6.25 8.21
C ARG A 35 -12.31 -6.83 9.59
N ALA A 36 -11.83 -8.06 9.82
CA ALA A 36 -12.02 -8.82 11.06
C ALA A 36 -11.14 -8.40 12.26
N SER A 37 -10.54 -7.21 12.25
CA SER A 37 -9.72 -6.69 13.35
C SER A 37 -9.85 -5.17 13.45
N THR A 38 -9.46 -4.59 14.59
CA THR A 38 -9.14 -3.16 14.63
C THR A 38 -7.93 -2.87 13.75
N ALA A 39 -7.80 -1.64 13.30
CA ALA A 39 -6.64 -1.20 12.53
C ALA A 39 -6.39 0.29 12.75
N GLY A 40 -5.15 0.74 12.62
CA GLY A 40 -4.86 2.16 12.67
C GLY A 40 -4.46 2.77 11.34
N TYR A 41 -4.33 4.08 11.35
CA TYR A 41 -3.97 4.93 10.22
C TYR A 41 -3.44 6.26 10.76
N MET A 42 -2.72 7.01 9.94
CA MET A 42 -2.39 8.41 10.24
C MET A 42 -3.53 9.28 9.71
N ASP A 43 -4.06 10.17 10.55
CA ASP A 43 -5.02 11.17 10.10
C ASP A 43 -4.35 12.32 9.33
N SER A 44 -5.15 13.31 8.92
CA SER A 44 -4.68 14.48 8.17
C SER A 44 -3.67 15.34 8.94
N ASP A 45 -3.68 15.26 10.27
CA ASP A 45 -2.78 16.00 11.15
C ASP A 45 -1.49 15.22 11.45
N GLY A 46 -1.34 14.03 10.88
CA GLY A 46 -0.20 13.15 11.14
C GLY A 46 -0.24 12.51 12.53
N VAL A 47 -1.43 12.36 13.12
CA VAL A 47 -1.63 11.65 14.38
C VAL A 47 -2.16 10.25 14.10
N TYR A 48 -1.56 9.26 14.75
CA TYR A 48 -2.02 7.89 14.62
C TYR A 48 -3.36 7.68 15.34
N LYS A 49 -4.34 7.12 14.62
CA LYS A 49 -5.67 6.78 15.10
C LYS A 49 -5.94 5.29 14.92
N THR A 50 -6.89 4.76 15.68
CA THR A 50 -7.37 3.38 15.55
C THR A 50 -8.86 3.40 15.25
N VAL A 51 -9.30 2.59 14.29
CA VAL A 51 -10.70 2.33 13.97
C VAL A 51 -11.12 0.94 14.44
N ALA A 52 -12.41 0.76 14.68
CA ALA A 52 -13.01 -0.51 15.06
C ALA A 52 -12.94 -1.56 13.94
N VAL A 53 -13.35 -2.79 14.27
CA VAL A 53 -13.67 -3.84 13.29
C VAL A 53 -14.69 -3.30 12.28
N ASP A 54 -14.55 -3.69 11.01
CA ASP A 54 -15.40 -3.26 9.87
C ASP A 54 -15.50 -1.75 9.60
N ALA A 55 -14.82 -0.90 10.37
CA ALA A 55 -14.75 0.53 10.09
C ALA A 55 -13.68 0.83 9.02
N PRO A 56 -14.04 1.51 7.91
CA PRO A 56 -13.08 1.89 6.87
C PRO A 56 -12.13 2.98 7.37
N ARG A 57 -10.91 3.01 6.82
CA ARG A 57 -9.87 3.99 7.17
C ARG A 57 -9.84 5.10 6.13
N ILE A 58 -10.74 6.06 6.30
CA ILE A 58 -10.90 7.18 5.37
C ILE A 58 -10.21 8.41 5.96
N VAL A 59 -9.32 9.01 5.18
CA VAL A 59 -8.74 10.32 5.51
C VAL A 59 -9.33 11.33 4.54
N ALA A 60 -10.17 12.24 5.07
CA ALA A 60 -10.88 13.23 4.26
C ALA A 60 -9.90 14.02 3.37
N GLY A 61 -10.22 14.11 2.08
CA GLY A 61 -9.35 14.76 1.10
C GLY A 61 -8.17 13.91 0.59
N GLN A 62 -7.79 12.83 1.29
CA GLN A 62 -6.71 11.93 0.86
C GLN A 62 -7.23 10.64 0.23
N GLY A 63 -8.30 10.04 0.76
CA GLY A 63 -8.91 8.81 0.23
C GLY A 63 -9.14 7.71 1.26
N LEU A 64 -9.45 6.52 0.77
CA LEU A 64 -9.65 5.30 1.55
C LEU A 64 -8.38 4.44 1.56
N LEU A 65 -7.81 4.23 2.75
CA LEU A 65 -6.67 3.34 2.97
C LEU A 65 -7.12 1.87 2.98
N ILE A 66 -6.46 1.05 2.17
CA ILE A 66 -6.73 -0.38 2.02
C ILE A 66 -5.40 -1.12 2.17
N GLU A 67 -5.33 -2.10 3.06
CA GLU A 67 -4.09 -2.83 3.37
C GLU A 67 -4.30 -4.35 3.45
N ALA A 68 -3.30 -5.10 3.00
CA ALA A 68 -3.19 -6.54 3.19
C ALA A 68 -3.17 -6.93 4.67
N GLY A 69 -3.42 -8.19 4.99
CA GLY A 69 -3.25 -8.68 6.36
C GLY A 69 -1.77 -8.85 6.70
N SER A 70 -1.39 -8.56 7.94
CA SER A 70 -0.01 -8.71 8.40
C SER A 70 0.09 -8.90 9.91
N THR A 71 1.22 -9.45 10.36
CA THR A 71 1.48 -9.73 11.77
C THR A 71 2.74 -9.02 12.24
N ASN A 72 2.65 -8.21 13.30
CA ASN A 72 3.85 -7.70 13.96
C ASN A 72 4.39 -8.75 14.94
N LEU A 73 5.62 -9.17 14.73
CA LEU A 73 6.31 -10.18 15.54
C LEU A 73 7.14 -9.59 16.69
N ILE A 74 7.30 -8.26 16.76
CA ILE A 74 7.86 -7.60 17.95
C ILE A 74 6.79 -7.63 19.04
N LEU A 75 7.11 -8.09 20.26
CA LEU A 75 6.12 -8.23 21.33
C LEU A 75 5.77 -6.90 22.01
N TRP A 76 6.68 -5.94 22.03
CA TRP A 76 6.54 -4.67 22.74
C TRP A 76 6.90 -3.52 21.82
N ALA A 77 6.05 -3.26 20.81
CA ALA A 77 6.35 -2.33 19.72
C ALA A 77 6.76 -0.92 20.17
N ARG A 78 6.31 -0.49 21.35
CA ARG A 78 6.51 0.88 21.87
C ARG A 78 7.41 0.96 23.10
N ASP A 79 7.78 -0.18 23.70
CA ASP A 79 8.46 -0.24 25.01
C ASP A 79 9.84 -0.90 24.89
N PHE A 80 10.87 -0.07 24.78
CA PHE A 80 12.26 -0.49 24.64
C PHE A 80 12.95 -0.76 25.99
N THR A 81 12.24 -0.57 27.11
CA THR A 81 12.73 -0.94 28.44
C THR A 81 12.76 -2.46 28.63
N LYS A 82 11.95 -3.20 27.85
CA LYS A 82 11.81 -4.65 27.94
C LYS A 82 13.10 -5.40 27.57
N ALA A 83 13.30 -6.56 28.18
CA ALA A 83 14.49 -7.39 28.01
C ALA A 83 14.65 -7.97 26.59
N ASN A 84 13.59 -8.00 25.78
CA ASN A 84 13.66 -8.39 24.37
C ASN A 84 14.55 -7.46 23.53
N TRP A 85 14.75 -6.22 23.99
CA TRP A 85 15.69 -5.27 23.40
C TRP A 85 17.02 -5.34 24.14
N ALA A 86 18.02 -6.01 23.54
CA ALA A 86 19.39 -6.00 24.02
C ALA A 86 19.99 -4.60 23.81
N LYS A 87 20.41 -3.96 24.90
CA LYS A 87 20.91 -2.58 24.89
C LYS A 87 22.38 -2.57 25.26
N THR A 88 23.19 -1.87 24.46
CA THR A 88 24.63 -1.67 24.72
C THR A 88 24.91 -0.18 24.66
N ASN A 89 25.63 0.36 25.65
CA ASN A 89 25.91 1.80 25.78
C ASN A 89 24.64 2.67 25.69
N CYS A 90 23.49 2.12 26.05
CA CYS A 90 22.18 2.71 25.80
C CYS A 90 21.29 2.47 27.01
N THR A 91 20.55 3.50 27.41
CA THR A 91 19.45 3.38 28.36
C THR A 91 18.13 3.68 27.65
N ALA A 92 17.06 3.04 28.11
CA ALA A 92 15.72 3.24 27.57
C ALA A 92 14.76 3.60 28.69
N ALA A 93 13.85 4.53 28.43
CA ALA A 93 12.75 4.88 29.33
C ALA A 93 11.46 5.00 28.51
N LYS A 94 10.33 4.60 29.09
CA LYS A 94 9.01 4.74 28.45
C LYS A 94 8.35 6.05 28.88
N ASP A 95 8.84 7.16 28.34
CA ASP A 95 8.58 8.53 28.82
C ASP A 95 8.17 9.50 27.71
N GLN A 96 8.08 9.04 26.46
CA GLN A 96 7.77 9.90 25.33
C GLN A 96 6.28 9.86 25.00
N ALA A 97 5.74 11.01 24.57
CA ALA A 97 4.46 11.04 23.88
C ALA A 97 4.58 10.29 22.54
N GLY A 98 3.64 9.39 22.28
CA GLY A 98 3.67 8.54 21.11
C GLY A 98 3.19 9.19 19.81
N ILE A 99 3.22 8.44 18.72
CA ILE A 99 2.70 8.88 17.40
C ILE A 99 1.18 9.11 17.41
N ASP A 100 0.49 8.58 18.41
CA ASP A 100 -0.93 8.79 18.71
C ASP A 100 -1.17 9.98 19.66
N GLY A 101 -0.12 10.67 20.10
CA GLY A 101 -0.16 11.76 21.05
C GLY A 101 -0.32 11.33 22.52
N ALA A 102 -0.44 10.03 22.81
CA ALA A 102 -0.61 9.56 24.18
C ALA A 102 0.69 9.71 24.98
N ALA A 103 0.60 10.33 26.17
CA ALA A 103 1.75 10.50 27.07
C ALA A 103 2.30 9.15 27.56
N ASN A 104 3.62 9.05 27.70
CA ASN A 104 4.32 7.84 28.18
C ASN A 104 3.97 6.57 27.37
N ALA A 105 3.64 6.73 26.09
CA ALA A 105 3.26 5.63 25.23
C ALA A 105 4.46 5.10 24.42
N ALA A 106 5.40 5.98 24.08
CA ALA A 106 6.63 5.71 23.35
C ALA A 106 7.86 5.70 24.28
N SER A 107 9.00 5.24 23.77
CA SER A 107 10.25 5.19 24.53
C SER A 107 11.27 6.24 24.08
N SER A 108 12.10 6.72 24.98
CA SER A 108 13.38 7.36 24.67
C SER A 108 14.50 6.33 24.67
N LEU A 109 15.51 6.55 23.83
CA LEU A 109 16.81 5.87 23.87
C LEU A 109 17.89 6.93 24.07
N THR A 110 18.69 6.80 25.12
CA THR A 110 19.78 7.72 25.46
C THR A 110 21.11 6.99 25.35
N ALA A 111 22.00 7.50 24.50
CA ALA A 111 23.36 6.99 24.38
C ALA A 111 24.18 7.37 25.62
N THR A 112 24.71 6.38 26.33
CA THR A 112 25.60 6.58 27.49
C THR A 112 27.08 6.51 27.11
N ALA A 113 27.37 6.01 25.91
CA ALA A 113 28.67 6.07 25.23
C ALA A 113 28.47 6.00 23.72
N ASP A 114 29.53 6.23 22.94
CA ASP A 114 29.48 6.15 21.49
C ASP A 114 29.07 4.75 21.00
N GLY A 115 28.44 4.70 19.82
CA GLY A 115 28.00 3.46 19.21
C GLY A 115 26.92 2.71 20.01
N ALA A 116 26.06 3.45 20.71
CA ALA A 116 24.95 2.91 21.49
C ALA A 116 23.94 2.16 20.60
N THR A 117 23.46 1.00 21.06
CA THR A 117 22.51 0.17 20.30
C THR A 117 21.34 -0.33 21.14
N ALA A 118 20.21 -0.56 20.47
CA ALA A 118 19.08 -1.35 20.95
C ALA A 118 18.68 -2.35 19.86
N ILE A 119 18.93 -3.65 20.11
CA ILE A 119 18.78 -4.74 19.14
C ILE A 119 17.69 -5.72 19.59
N TYR A 120 16.85 -6.15 18.67
CA TYR A 120 15.84 -7.18 18.85
C TYR A 120 16.14 -8.37 17.92
N SER A 121 16.45 -9.51 18.53
CA SER A 121 16.69 -10.77 17.82
C SER A 121 15.44 -11.64 17.90
N LEU A 122 14.90 -12.03 16.74
CA LEU A 122 13.76 -12.93 16.64
C LEU A 122 14.21 -14.26 16.02
N SER A 123 13.93 -15.37 16.69
CA SER A 123 13.99 -16.70 16.06
C SER A 123 12.66 -16.97 15.35
N SER A 124 12.68 -16.98 14.01
CA SER A 124 11.49 -17.16 13.19
C SER A 124 11.85 -17.65 11.80
N GLY A 125 11.05 -18.57 11.24
CA GLY A 125 11.14 -19.00 9.85
C GLY A 125 10.53 -18.01 8.85
N ALA A 126 10.05 -16.84 9.30
CA ALA A 126 9.50 -15.82 8.43
C ALA A 126 10.56 -15.28 7.45
N THR A 127 10.33 -15.48 6.15
CA THR A 127 11.24 -15.03 5.08
C THR A 127 10.73 -13.81 4.30
N SER A 128 9.45 -13.48 4.45
CA SER A 128 8.76 -12.35 3.83
C SER A 128 8.29 -11.39 4.93
N TRP A 129 9.16 -10.45 5.29
CA TRP A 129 8.89 -9.47 6.35
C TRP A 129 9.54 -8.12 6.04
N GLY A 130 9.06 -7.07 6.69
CA GLY A 130 9.64 -5.73 6.68
C GLY A 130 9.95 -5.26 8.09
N TYR A 131 11.06 -4.55 8.29
CA TYR A 131 11.31 -3.80 9.52
C TYR A 131 10.85 -2.36 9.33
N SER A 132 10.08 -1.84 10.27
CA SER A 132 9.85 -0.40 10.33
C SER A 132 9.78 0.10 11.76
N VAL A 133 10.11 1.37 11.96
CA VAL A 133 10.08 2.03 13.26
C VAL A 133 9.86 3.53 13.07
N TYR A 134 9.11 4.15 13.98
CA TYR A 134 9.00 5.61 14.03
C TYR A 134 10.10 6.16 14.93
N LEU A 135 10.82 7.16 14.43
CA LEU A 135 11.89 7.85 15.13
C LEU A 135 11.70 9.36 15.05
N ARG A 136 12.12 10.06 16.10
CA ARG A 136 12.39 11.50 16.06
C ARG A 136 13.54 11.84 16.97
N ARG A 137 14.23 12.94 16.67
CA ARG A 137 15.28 13.50 17.52
C ARG A 137 14.65 14.12 18.77
N VAL A 138 15.23 13.85 19.93
CA VAL A 138 14.95 14.57 21.19
C VAL A 138 16.08 15.57 21.43
N SER A 139 17.33 15.11 21.39
CA SER A 139 18.52 15.95 21.51
C SER A 139 19.75 15.31 20.85
N GLY A 140 20.78 16.12 20.60
CA GLY A 140 22.02 15.68 19.96
C GLY A 140 21.98 15.77 18.44
N THR A 141 23.12 15.51 17.80
CA THR A 141 23.33 15.67 16.34
C THR A 141 24.07 14.50 15.71
N GLY A 142 24.44 13.49 16.49
CA GLY A 142 25.13 12.31 15.99
C GLY A 142 24.27 11.50 15.03
N THR A 143 24.92 10.71 14.17
CA THR A 143 24.22 9.83 13.22
C THR A 143 23.33 8.83 13.95
N VAL A 144 22.10 8.68 13.46
CA VAL A 144 21.17 7.62 13.89
C VAL A 144 20.95 6.69 12.71
N SER A 145 21.00 5.38 12.95
CA SER A 145 20.86 4.38 11.90
C SER A 145 20.05 3.18 12.37
N ILE A 146 19.39 2.50 11.43
CA ILE A 146 18.68 1.24 11.68
C ILE A 146 19.35 0.06 10.99
N THR A 147 19.13 -1.14 11.50
CA THR A 147 19.66 -2.40 10.95
C THR A 147 18.57 -3.46 10.82
N LYS A 148 18.79 -4.40 9.92
CA LYS A 148 17.98 -5.61 9.70
C LYS A 148 18.78 -6.91 9.90
N ASP A 149 20.06 -6.82 10.22
CA ASP A 149 21.03 -7.92 10.28
C ASP A 149 21.99 -7.85 11.48
N GLY A 150 21.51 -7.31 12.61
CA GLY A 150 22.25 -7.24 13.87
C GLY A 150 23.45 -6.30 13.85
N GLY A 151 23.49 -5.39 12.88
CA GLY A 151 24.52 -4.38 12.75
C GLY A 151 25.67 -4.74 11.83
N THR A 152 25.51 -5.79 11.00
CA THR A 152 26.41 -6.05 9.86
C THR A 152 26.31 -4.91 8.85
N THR A 153 25.08 -4.44 8.60
CA THR A 153 24.80 -3.24 7.82
C THR A 153 23.94 -2.26 8.62
N TRP A 154 24.18 -0.97 8.39
CA TRP A 154 23.45 0.14 9.02
C TRP A 154 22.98 1.10 7.95
N THR A 155 21.70 1.44 7.98
CA THR A 155 21.10 2.46 7.12
C THR A 155 20.85 3.70 7.93
N GLU A 156 21.47 4.81 7.54
CA GLU A 156 21.30 6.10 8.22
C GLU A 156 19.87 6.63 8.09
N CYS A 157 19.40 7.27 9.15
CA CYS A 157 18.09 7.87 9.25
C CYS A 157 18.26 9.37 9.45
N ALA A 158 17.77 10.17 8.51
CA ALA A 158 17.73 11.63 8.64
C ALA A 158 16.56 12.05 9.54
N LEU A 159 16.83 12.18 10.84
CA LEU A 159 15.82 12.51 11.85
C LEU A 159 15.57 14.02 11.94
N THR A 160 14.29 14.37 12.09
CA THR A 160 13.81 15.69 12.53
C THR A 160 13.26 15.60 13.95
N THR A 161 12.70 16.69 14.46
CA THR A 161 11.96 16.71 15.73
C THR A 161 10.54 16.15 15.60
N SER A 162 10.06 15.91 14.38
CA SER A 162 8.75 15.27 14.12
C SER A 162 8.92 13.77 13.93
N TRP A 163 7.89 13.01 14.28
CA TRP A 163 7.88 11.56 14.05
C TRP A 163 8.00 11.24 12.56
N GLN A 164 8.97 10.39 12.22
CA GLN A 164 9.18 9.89 10.86
C GLN A 164 9.30 8.37 10.90
N ARG A 165 8.69 7.70 9.91
CA ARG A 165 8.80 6.25 9.76
C ARG A 165 10.00 5.90 8.89
N PHE A 166 10.85 5.01 9.39
CA PHE A 166 11.96 4.43 8.65
C PHE A 166 11.69 2.95 8.40
N THR A 167 12.08 2.44 7.23
CA THR A 167 11.74 1.09 6.75
C THR A 167 12.94 0.42 6.12
N LEU A 168 13.09 -0.88 6.40
CA LEU A 168 13.98 -1.79 5.67
C LEU A 168 13.21 -3.02 5.19
N LEU A 169 13.51 -3.48 3.97
CA LEU A 169 12.90 -4.68 3.36
C LEU A 169 13.98 -5.79 3.19
N PRO A 170 14.08 -6.73 4.15
CA PRO A 170 15.05 -7.82 4.15
C PRO A 170 14.59 -9.06 3.39
N THR A 171 15.56 -9.95 3.17
CA THR A 171 15.36 -11.32 2.69
C THR A 171 16.05 -12.28 3.67
N GLY A 172 15.31 -13.20 4.27
CA GLY A 172 15.89 -14.26 5.12
C GLY A 172 15.15 -14.48 6.44
N ALA A 173 15.38 -15.65 7.03
CA ALA A 173 14.85 -16.03 8.34
C ALA A 173 15.64 -15.37 9.49
N ASN A 174 15.13 -15.50 10.72
CA ASN A 174 15.75 -15.02 11.96
C ASN A 174 16.10 -13.52 11.94
N PRO A 175 15.10 -12.62 11.87
CA PRO A 175 15.33 -11.18 11.90
C PRO A 175 16.18 -10.75 13.10
N VAL A 176 17.18 -9.89 12.86
CA VAL A 176 17.90 -9.17 13.92
C VAL A 176 17.85 -7.68 13.60
N VAL A 177 16.88 -6.99 14.16
CA VAL A 177 16.61 -5.57 13.85
C VAL A 177 17.09 -4.67 14.98
N GLY A 178 17.30 -3.38 14.69
CA GLY A 178 17.62 -2.47 15.77
C GLY A 178 17.99 -1.08 15.32
N ILE A 179 18.41 -0.28 16.30
CA ILE A 179 18.74 1.14 16.18
C ILE A 179 20.13 1.35 16.77
N ARG A 180 20.91 2.25 16.16
CA ARG A 180 22.20 2.74 16.66
C ARG A 180 22.21 4.27 16.74
N LEU A 181 22.76 4.78 17.83
CA LEU A 181 23.09 6.19 18.05
C LEU A 181 24.64 6.27 18.06
N ALA A 182 25.22 7.08 17.17
CA ALA A 182 26.66 7.12 17.00
C ALA A 182 27.38 7.81 18.17
N THR A 183 26.78 8.83 18.75
CA THR A 183 27.43 9.77 19.68
C THR A 183 26.85 9.68 21.09
N SER A 184 27.71 9.63 22.09
CA SER A 184 27.33 9.70 23.51
C SER A 184 26.52 10.96 23.82
N GLY A 185 25.48 10.83 24.63
CA GLY A 185 24.57 11.91 25.01
C GLY A 185 23.45 12.19 23.99
N ASP A 186 23.46 11.57 22.80
CA ASP A 186 22.33 11.65 21.87
C ASP A 186 21.08 11.01 22.49
N VAL A 187 19.92 11.61 22.22
CA VAL A 187 18.61 11.09 22.63
C VAL A 187 17.66 11.08 21.44
N VAL A 188 17.02 9.93 21.22
CA VAL A 188 15.93 9.78 20.25
C VAL A 188 14.68 9.25 20.93
N ALA A 189 13.53 9.62 20.40
CA ALA A 189 12.27 8.97 20.72
C ALA A 189 11.99 7.88 19.67
N VAL A 190 11.41 6.79 20.14
CA VAL A 190 11.14 5.55 19.40
C VAL A 190 9.70 5.15 19.62
N ASP A 191 9.00 4.79 18.56
CA ASP A 191 7.65 4.25 18.64
C ASP A 191 7.36 3.21 17.55
N ALA A 192 6.37 2.37 17.80
CA ALA A 192 5.77 1.44 16.84
C ALA A 192 6.80 0.65 16.00
N ALA A 193 7.79 0.05 16.66
CA ALA A 193 8.71 -0.88 16.01
C ALA A 193 7.96 -2.14 15.56
N GLN A 194 8.17 -2.53 14.31
CA GLN A 194 7.52 -3.70 13.71
C GLN A 194 8.50 -4.55 12.93
N ILE A 195 8.50 -5.85 13.22
CA ILE A 195 8.86 -6.88 12.25
C ILE A 195 7.53 -7.37 11.69
N GLU A 196 7.14 -6.80 10.56
CA GLU A 196 5.86 -7.06 9.94
C GLU A 196 5.98 -8.27 9.00
N TYR A 197 5.36 -9.39 9.36
CA TYR A 197 5.30 -10.61 8.58
C TYR A 197 4.02 -10.67 7.74
N PHE A 198 4.17 -10.99 6.46
CA PHE A 198 3.08 -10.92 5.48
C PHE A 198 2.45 -12.28 5.15
N GLY A 199 2.69 -13.33 5.96
CA GLY A 199 1.95 -14.60 5.83
C GLY A 199 2.16 -15.36 4.51
N GLY A 200 3.29 -15.15 3.83
CA GLY A 200 3.54 -15.73 2.50
C GLY A 200 2.88 -14.95 1.34
N ASN A 201 2.31 -13.78 1.61
CA ASN A 201 1.87 -12.87 0.58
C ASN A 201 3.02 -12.51 -0.38
N ARG A 202 2.66 -12.35 -1.64
CA ARG A 202 3.57 -12.05 -2.76
C ARG A 202 3.94 -10.58 -2.83
N VAL A 203 3.38 -9.74 -1.96
CA VAL A 203 3.70 -8.33 -1.84
C VAL A 203 4.26 -8.07 -0.43
N VAL A 204 5.45 -7.46 -0.38
CA VAL A 204 6.11 -7.03 0.86
C VAL A 204 6.13 -5.52 0.86
N LEU A 205 5.33 -4.92 1.74
CA LEU A 205 5.21 -3.47 1.87
C LEU A 205 4.70 -3.13 3.27
N PRO A 206 5.41 -2.31 4.07
CA PRO A 206 5.00 -2.05 5.44
C PRO A 206 3.66 -1.34 5.46
N THR A 207 2.76 -1.81 6.32
CA THR A 207 1.43 -1.25 6.49
C THR A 207 1.35 -0.42 7.75
N SER A 208 0.19 0.14 8.07
CA SER A 208 -0.03 0.90 9.29
C SER A 208 0.46 0.16 10.53
N ALA A 209 0.92 0.93 11.54
CA ALA A 209 1.48 0.36 12.75
C ALA A 209 0.53 -0.68 13.39
N ILE A 210 1.10 -1.77 13.91
CA ILE A 210 0.39 -2.80 14.67
C ILE A 210 1.02 -2.81 16.06
N MET A 211 0.32 -2.18 17.00
CA MET A 211 0.80 -1.95 18.35
C MET A 211 0.68 -3.22 19.18
N THR A 212 1.81 -3.85 19.49
CA THR A 212 1.88 -5.07 20.31
C THR A 212 2.16 -4.74 21.78
N ALA A 213 1.66 -5.59 22.68
CA ALA A 213 1.81 -5.46 24.12
C ALA A 213 1.95 -6.83 24.81
N GLY A 214 3.11 -7.47 24.65
CA GLY A 214 3.46 -8.77 25.24
C GLY A 214 3.28 -9.97 24.33
N ALA A 215 2.60 -9.82 23.20
CA ALA A 215 2.37 -10.87 22.22
C ALA A 215 2.45 -10.31 20.79
N ALA A 216 2.77 -11.17 19.83
CA ALA A 216 2.60 -10.84 18.42
C ALA A 216 1.11 -10.57 18.12
N LEU A 217 0.83 -9.64 17.21
CA LEU A 217 -0.53 -9.25 16.87
C LEU A 217 -0.71 -9.23 15.36
N THR A 218 -1.84 -9.75 14.90
CA THR A 218 -2.23 -9.75 13.49
C THR A 218 -3.30 -8.70 13.24
N ARG A 219 -3.09 -7.88 12.20
CA ARG A 219 -4.13 -7.06 11.58
C ARG A 219 -4.69 -7.82 10.38
N SER A 220 -6.00 -8.00 10.33
CA SER A 220 -6.68 -8.62 9.19
C SER A 220 -6.59 -7.75 7.93
N ALA A 221 -6.64 -8.38 6.77
CA ALA A 221 -6.71 -7.67 5.50
C ALA A 221 -8.01 -6.86 5.41
N ASP A 222 -7.95 -5.69 4.79
CA ASP A 222 -9.13 -5.00 4.33
C ASP A 222 -9.69 -5.72 3.08
N VAL A 223 -11.00 -5.95 3.07
CA VAL A 223 -11.71 -6.45 1.89
C VAL A 223 -12.63 -5.34 1.41
N LEU A 224 -12.34 -4.80 0.23
CA LEU A 224 -13.16 -3.77 -0.42
C LEU A 224 -13.63 -4.27 -1.79
N THR A 225 -14.94 -4.29 -2.00
CA THR A 225 -15.58 -4.66 -3.26
C THR A 225 -16.56 -3.58 -3.71
N VAL A 226 -16.87 -3.55 -5.01
CA VAL A 226 -18.03 -2.82 -5.52
C VAL A 226 -19.24 -3.73 -5.46
N ASP A 227 -20.41 -3.22 -5.10
CA ASP A 227 -21.68 -3.92 -5.35
C ASP A 227 -21.93 -3.97 -6.87
N VAL A 228 -21.81 -5.16 -7.44
CA VAL A 228 -21.95 -5.40 -8.87
C VAL A 228 -23.35 -5.88 -9.27
N THR A 229 -24.32 -5.82 -8.34
CA THR A 229 -25.69 -6.22 -8.62
C THR A 229 -26.26 -5.43 -9.81
N GLY A 230 -26.70 -6.14 -10.85
CA GLY A 230 -27.22 -5.53 -12.08
C GLY A 230 -26.14 -4.99 -13.03
N LEU A 231 -24.85 -5.20 -12.75
CA LEU A 231 -23.78 -4.82 -13.67
C LEU A 231 -23.44 -5.94 -14.66
N ASP A 232 -23.45 -5.63 -15.95
CA ASP A 232 -22.73 -6.39 -16.98
C ASP A 232 -21.23 -6.09 -16.93
N LEU A 233 -20.43 -7.13 -16.72
CA LEU A 233 -18.97 -7.08 -16.68
C LEU A 233 -18.32 -7.75 -17.91
N SER A 234 -19.10 -8.13 -18.93
CA SER A 234 -18.60 -8.80 -20.14
C SER A 234 -17.78 -7.89 -21.05
N ALA A 235 -18.06 -6.59 -21.04
CA ALA A 235 -17.31 -5.53 -21.70
C ALA A 235 -17.46 -4.23 -20.92
N PHE A 236 -16.35 -3.56 -20.64
CA PHE A 236 -16.36 -2.39 -19.76
C PHE A 236 -15.18 -1.46 -20.00
N SER A 237 -15.26 -0.29 -19.35
CA SER A 237 -14.08 0.51 -19.05
C SER A 237 -14.13 0.90 -17.59
N LEU A 238 -12.97 1.02 -16.97
CA LEU A 238 -12.86 1.53 -15.60
C LEU A 238 -11.69 2.50 -15.48
N MET A 239 -11.76 3.30 -14.43
CA MET A 239 -10.70 4.20 -14.01
C MET A 239 -10.51 4.04 -12.51
N VAL A 240 -9.26 3.95 -12.08
CA VAL A 240 -8.87 3.95 -10.66
C VAL A 240 -7.78 4.99 -10.42
N ASP A 241 -8.09 5.95 -9.55
CA ASP A 241 -7.12 6.87 -8.97
C ASP A 241 -6.69 6.32 -7.63
N ALA A 242 -5.42 5.92 -7.54
CA ALA A 242 -4.87 5.39 -6.31
C ALA A 242 -3.39 5.73 -6.15
N MET A 243 -2.94 5.77 -4.89
CA MET A 243 -1.53 5.93 -4.53
C MET A 243 -1.04 4.67 -3.85
N ILE A 244 0.14 4.20 -4.27
CA ILE A 244 0.94 3.25 -3.49
C ILE A 244 2.00 4.08 -2.74
N PRO A 245 2.04 4.09 -1.40
CA PRO A 245 2.83 5.06 -0.64
C PRO A 245 4.34 4.96 -0.83
N VAL A 246 4.87 3.74 -0.90
CA VAL A 246 6.30 3.47 -1.06
C VAL A 246 6.53 2.28 -1.99
N PRO A 247 7.74 2.09 -2.55
CA PRO A 247 8.01 0.99 -3.47
C PRO A 247 7.73 -0.39 -2.83
N PRO A 248 6.86 -1.24 -3.41
CA PRO A 248 6.66 -2.62 -2.97
C PRO A 248 7.79 -3.55 -3.46
N GLN A 249 7.96 -4.68 -2.76
CA GLN A 249 8.42 -5.88 -3.43
C GLN A 249 7.22 -6.71 -3.89
N GLY A 250 7.18 -7.11 -5.16
CA GLY A 250 6.10 -7.90 -5.74
C GLY A 250 5.11 -7.09 -6.59
N TYR A 251 3.90 -7.64 -6.75
CA TYR A 251 2.94 -7.20 -7.76
C TYR A 251 1.61 -6.74 -7.14
N PRO A 252 1.56 -5.61 -6.42
CA PRO A 252 0.33 -5.15 -5.80
C PRO A 252 -0.72 -4.84 -6.86
N GLN A 253 -1.95 -5.26 -6.57
CA GLN A 253 -3.12 -4.90 -7.36
C GLN A 253 -3.69 -3.55 -6.89
N LEU A 254 -4.21 -2.76 -7.81
CA LEU A 254 -5.06 -1.60 -7.49
C LEU A 254 -6.52 -1.99 -7.58
N CYS A 255 -6.94 -2.50 -8.74
CA CYS A 255 -8.32 -2.87 -9.04
C CYS A 255 -8.32 -4.14 -9.87
N VAL A 256 -9.22 -5.07 -9.53
CA VAL A 256 -9.34 -6.38 -10.18
C VAL A 256 -10.80 -6.67 -10.46
N VAL A 257 -11.12 -6.99 -11.71
CA VAL A 257 -12.42 -7.52 -12.13
C VAL A 257 -12.24 -9.02 -12.35
N SER A 258 -12.90 -9.88 -11.57
CA SER A 258 -12.63 -11.33 -11.59
C SER A 258 -13.89 -12.15 -11.33
N ASN A 259 -13.77 -13.47 -11.46
CA ASN A 259 -14.79 -14.43 -11.02
C ASN A 259 -14.53 -15.02 -9.62
N GLY A 260 -13.63 -14.40 -8.84
CA GLY A 260 -13.18 -14.93 -7.55
C GLY A 260 -11.88 -15.75 -7.60
N THR A 261 -11.36 -16.11 -8.79
CA THR A 261 -10.12 -16.87 -8.93
C THR A 261 -8.97 -16.03 -9.50
N ASP A 262 -7.72 -16.36 -9.13
CA ASP A 262 -6.54 -15.66 -9.67
C ASP A 262 -6.32 -15.92 -11.16
N GLY A 263 -6.78 -17.07 -11.67
CA GLY A 263 -6.58 -17.44 -13.07
C GLY A 263 -7.53 -16.76 -14.05
N ASN A 264 -8.56 -16.07 -13.57
CA ASN A 264 -9.65 -15.52 -14.36
C ASN A 264 -9.98 -14.11 -13.88
N ALA A 265 -9.08 -13.18 -14.22
CA ALA A 265 -9.08 -11.84 -13.69
C ALA A 265 -8.57 -10.84 -14.74
N PHE A 266 -9.18 -9.66 -14.73
CA PHE A 266 -8.64 -8.45 -15.33
C PHE A 266 -8.04 -7.60 -14.22
N ASP A 267 -6.75 -7.35 -14.31
CA ASP A 267 -5.91 -6.77 -13.27
C ASP A 267 -5.43 -5.38 -13.68
N VAL A 268 -5.35 -4.46 -12.73
CA VAL A 268 -4.61 -3.20 -12.83
C VAL A 268 -3.71 -3.11 -11.60
N GLY A 269 -2.40 -2.90 -11.79
CA GLY A 269 -1.44 -2.90 -10.69
C GLY A 269 -0.04 -2.42 -11.09
N THR A 270 0.97 -2.71 -10.26
CA THR A 270 2.39 -2.45 -10.59
C THR A 270 3.23 -3.71 -10.61
N PHE A 271 4.22 -3.79 -11.51
CA PHE A 271 5.33 -4.73 -11.39
C PHE A 271 6.50 -4.10 -10.63
N ALA A 272 6.71 -4.46 -9.35
CA ALA A 272 7.72 -3.86 -8.48
C ALA A 272 8.58 -4.91 -7.73
N PRO A 273 9.80 -4.58 -7.28
CA PRO A 273 10.55 -3.38 -7.61
C PRO A 273 11.31 -3.56 -8.95
N SER A 274 11.21 -4.72 -9.60
CA SER A 274 12.08 -5.15 -10.70
C SER A 274 11.98 -4.29 -11.96
N SER A 275 10.80 -3.77 -12.27
CA SER A 275 10.56 -2.90 -13.43
C SER A 275 9.96 -1.56 -13.07
N SER A 276 9.27 -1.46 -11.92
CA SER A 276 8.55 -0.25 -11.48
C SER A 276 7.68 0.31 -12.60
N ILE A 277 6.80 -0.55 -13.13
CA ILE A 277 5.88 -0.19 -14.21
C ILE A 277 4.43 -0.44 -13.79
N TRP A 278 3.53 0.45 -14.20
CA TRP A 278 2.09 0.18 -14.17
C TRP A 278 1.73 -0.84 -15.24
N PHE A 279 0.72 -1.66 -14.96
CA PHE A 279 0.19 -2.62 -15.92
C PHE A 279 -1.31 -2.76 -15.82
N ALA A 280 -1.92 -3.15 -16.94
CA ALA A 280 -3.16 -3.87 -16.95
C ALA A 280 -2.99 -5.21 -17.66
N GLN A 281 -3.66 -6.25 -17.15
CA GLN A 281 -3.50 -7.61 -17.63
C GLN A 281 -4.82 -8.39 -17.61
N LEU A 282 -5.05 -9.22 -18.62
CA LEU A 282 -6.10 -10.25 -18.59
C LEU A 282 -5.48 -11.63 -18.38
N GLN A 283 -5.97 -12.38 -17.40
CA GLN A 283 -5.72 -13.80 -17.25
C GLN A 283 -6.98 -14.63 -17.51
N VAL A 284 -6.79 -15.74 -18.23
CA VAL A 284 -7.83 -16.75 -18.48
C VAL A 284 -7.23 -18.12 -18.22
N GLY A 285 -7.80 -18.88 -17.29
CA GLY A 285 -7.25 -20.17 -16.86
C GLY A 285 -5.81 -20.11 -16.33
N GLY A 286 -5.37 -18.96 -15.80
CA GLY A 286 -3.99 -18.74 -15.31
C GLY A 286 -2.99 -18.35 -16.39
N ILE A 287 -3.43 -18.22 -17.65
CA ILE A 287 -2.59 -17.79 -18.77
C ILE A 287 -2.83 -16.31 -19.04
N VAL A 288 -1.76 -15.54 -19.18
CA VAL A 288 -1.82 -14.14 -19.61
C VAL A 288 -2.26 -14.08 -21.07
N LYS A 289 -3.38 -13.41 -21.33
CA LYS A 289 -3.95 -13.27 -22.68
C LYS A 289 -3.85 -11.86 -23.25
N ALA A 290 -3.76 -10.86 -22.38
CA ALA A 290 -3.46 -9.50 -22.78
C ALA A 290 -2.62 -8.85 -21.68
N SER A 291 -1.62 -8.07 -22.04
CA SER A 291 -0.82 -7.29 -21.09
C SER A 291 -0.37 -5.97 -21.70
N SER A 292 -0.37 -4.91 -20.90
CA SER A 292 0.03 -3.55 -21.31
C SER A 292 1.24 -3.03 -20.51
N ALA A 293 2.00 -3.93 -19.90
CA ALA A 293 3.20 -3.60 -19.13
C ALA A 293 4.31 -3.03 -20.04
N ASP A 294 4.63 -1.74 -19.91
CA ASP A 294 5.61 -1.03 -20.73
C ASP A 294 6.59 -0.26 -19.84
N VAL A 295 7.87 -0.25 -20.20
CA VAL A 295 8.95 0.51 -19.51
C VAL A 295 8.67 2.02 -19.46
N ASN A 296 7.81 2.52 -20.34
CA ASN A 296 7.38 3.92 -20.40
C ASN A 296 6.16 4.22 -19.50
N TYR A 297 5.71 3.28 -18.68
CA TYR A 297 4.69 3.50 -17.64
C TYR A 297 5.33 3.57 -16.25
N PRO A 298 6.18 4.58 -15.96
CA PRO A 298 6.91 4.62 -14.69
C PRO A 298 5.94 4.62 -13.51
N ALA A 299 6.13 3.67 -12.61
CA ALA A 299 5.47 3.66 -11.32
C ALA A 299 6.17 4.67 -10.41
N GLU A 300 5.51 5.82 -10.22
CA GLU A 300 5.86 6.76 -9.17
C GLU A 300 5.09 6.42 -7.89
N TYR A 301 5.80 6.27 -6.78
CA TYR A 301 5.24 5.93 -5.48
C TYR A 301 5.09 7.21 -4.63
N GLY A 302 4.11 7.22 -3.73
CA GLY A 302 3.79 8.40 -2.92
C GLY A 302 3.00 9.49 -3.67
N VAL A 303 2.59 9.21 -4.91
CA VAL A 303 1.75 10.08 -5.73
C VAL A 303 0.55 9.31 -6.27
N ILE A 304 -0.49 10.04 -6.67
CA ILE A 304 -1.68 9.44 -7.28
C ILE A 304 -1.39 9.06 -8.72
N SER A 305 -1.62 7.79 -9.03
CA SER A 305 -1.63 7.28 -10.40
C SER A 305 -3.06 7.13 -10.88
N ARG A 306 -3.34 7.66 -12.07
CA ARG A 306 -4.64 7.56 -12.72
C ARG A 306 -4.59 6.47 -13.77
N ASN A 307 -5.13 5.31 -13.45
CA ASN A 307 -5.14 4.16 -14.34
C ASN A 307 -6.52 4.03 -14.98
N ALA A 308 -6.61 4.12 -16.29
CA ALA A 308 -7.82 3.89 -17.06
C ALA A 308 -7.63 2.68 -17.97
N VAL A 309 -8.59 1.78 -17.98
CA VAL A 309 -8.54 0.56 -18.78
C VAL A 309 -9.86 0.34 -19.48
N THR A 310 -9.79 -0.24 -20.66
CA THR A 310 -10.95 -0.71 -21.39
C THR A 310 -10.75 -2.17 -21.74
N PHE A 311 -11.86 -2.90 -21.70
CA PHE A 311 -11.88 -4.31 -22.00
C PHE A 311 -13.16 -4.68 -22.76
N GLY A 312 -13.01 -5.52 -23.78
CA GLY A 312 -14.11 -6.16 -24.50
C GLY A 312 -13.58 -7.22 -25.46
N PRO A 313 -14.46 -7.95 -26.16
CA PRO A 313 -14.04 -8.93 -27.15
C PRO A 313 -13.05 -8.34 -28.17
N GLY A 314 -11.85 -8.92 -28.25
CA GLY A 314 -10.78 -8.46 -29.14
C GLY A 314 -10.15 -7.11 -28.78
N ARG A 315 -10.45 -6.54 -27.60
CA ARG A 315 -9.97 -5.21 -27.21
C ARG A 315 -9.55 -5.15 -25.73
N ALA A 316 -8.29 -4.77 -25.51
CA ALA A 316 -7.75 -4.41 -24.21
C ALA A 316 -6.77 -3.23 -24.38
N VAL A 317 -7.04 -2.12 -23.69
CA VAL A 317 -6.20 -0.91 -23.74
C VAL A 317 -6.05 -0.36 -22.33
N HIS A 318 -4.85 0.12 -22.00
CA HIS A 318 -4.52 0.74 -20.72
C HIS A 318 -3.96 2.12 -20.98
N ALA A 319 -4.39 3.08 -20.17
CA ALA A 319 -3.84 4.41 -20.12
C ALA A 319 -3.47 4.77 -18.67
N VAL A 320 -2.31 5.41 -18.48
CA VAL A 320 -1.80 5.84 -17.18
C VAL A 320 -1.32 7.27 -17.30
N ASN A 321 -1.85 8.17 -16.46
CA ASN A 321 -1.44 9.57 -16.42
C ASN A 321 -1.42 10.23 -17.83
N GLY A 322 -2.43 9.95 -18.65
CA GLY A 322 -2.54 10.45 -20.03
C GLY A 322 -1.69 9.73 -21.09
N PHE A 323 -0.80 8.81 -20.72
CA PHE A 323 -0.12 7.93 -21.68
C PHE A 323 -1.00 6.73 -22.00
N ILE A 324 -1.04 6.29 -23.26
CA ILE A 324 -1.92 5.19 -23.71
C ILE A 324 -1.16 4.16 -24.54
N ARG A 325 -1.47 2.89 -24.31
CA ARG A 325 -0.95 1.73 -25.03
C ARG A 325 -2.03 0.67 -25.20
N PRO A 326 -2.22 0.15 -26.42
CA PRO A 326 -2.92 -1.12 -26.61
C PRO A 326 -2.15 -2.23 -25.91
N ALA A 327 -2.86 -3.22 -25.35
CA ALA A 327 -2.21 -4.41 -24.82
C ALA A 327 -1.53 -5.22 -25.95
N ALA A 328 -0.39 -5.83 -25.66
CA ALA A 328 0.24 -6.82 -26.54
C ALA A 328 -0.69 -8.03 -26.72
N VAL A 329 -0.70 -8.55 -27.95
CA VAL A 329 -1.77 -9.37 -28.57
C VAL A 329 -1.97 -10.74 -27.93
N ASP A 330 -3.21 -11.03 -27.53
CA ASP A 330 -3.99 -12.28 -27.72
C ASP A 330 -5.34 -12.17 -26.99
N THR A 331 -6.05 -11.03 -27.16
CA THR A 331 -7.30 -10.81 -26.42
C THR A 331 -8.31 -11.88 -26.84
N PRO A 332 -8.69 -12.80 -25.95
CA PRO A 332 -9.50 -13.94 -26.31
C PRO A 332 -10.91 -13.43 -26.61
N THR A 333 -11.57 -14.07 -27.57
CA THR A 333 -12.98 -13.81 -27.86
C THR A 333 -13.90 -14.31 -26.74
N SER A 334 -13.39 -15.16 -25.85
CA SER A 334 -14.03 -15.59 -24.61
C SER A 334 -13.39 -14.94 -23.39
N VAL A 335 -14.20 -14.18 -22.66
CA VAL A 335 -13.82 -13.45 -21.45
C VAL A 335 -14.11 -14.33 -20.23
N PRO A 336 -13.33 -14.26 -19.14
CA PRO A 336 -13.79 -14.72 -17.84
C PRO A 336 -15.17 -14.15 -17.54
N THR A 337 -16.16 -14.93 -17.10
CA THR A 337 -17.44 -14.38 -16.62
C THR A 337 -17.19 -13.71 -15.27
N PRO A 338 -16.98 -12.39 -15.20
CA PRO A 338 -16.57 -11.76 -13.96
C PRO A 338 -17.80 -11.57 -13.10
N THR A 339 -17.63 -11.75 -11.80
CA THR A 339 -18.72 -11.66 -10.81
C THR A 339 -18.42 -10.66 -9.71
N MET A 340 -17.26 -10.00 -9.75
CA MET A 340 -16.87 -9.03 -8.74
C MET A 340 -15.83 -8.04 -9.24
N ILE A 341 -15.86 -6.84 -8.64
CA ILE A 341 -14.80 -5.83 -8.72
C ILE A 341 -14.22 -5.68 -7.32
N ARG A 342 -12.89 -5.81 -7.19
CA ARG A 342 -12.15 -5.73 -5.93
C ARG A 342 -10.99 -4.77 -6.01
N PHE A 343 -10.58 -4.30 -4.85
CA PHE A 343 -9.49 -3.37 -4.68
C PHE A 343 -8.37 -3.98 -3.85
N ASN A 344 -7.13 -3.65 -4.21
CA ASN A 344 -5.94 -4.09 -3.47
C ASN A 344 -5.80 -5.60 -3.26
N VAL A 345 -6.42 -6.45 -4.09
CA VAL A 345 -6.31 -7.90 -3.98
C VAL A 345 -6.70 -8.57 -5.28
N ARG A 346 -6.02 -9.67 -5.60
CA ARG A 346 -6.35 -10.53 -6.72
C ARG A 346 -7.20 -11.71 -6.28
N GLY A 347 -8.19 -12.09 -7.09
CA GLY A 347 -8.82 -13.41 -7.09
C GLY A 347 -8.89 -14.13 -5.73
N GLY A 348 -7.98 -15.06 -5.49
CA GLY A 348 -7.95 -15.94 -4.32
C GLY A 348 -7.44 -15.31 -3.02
N GLY A 349 -7.19 -14.00 -2.97
CA GLY A 349 -6.68 -13.33 -1.78
C GLY A 349 -5.16 -13.06 -1.78
N SER A 350 -4.50 -13.23 -2.92
CA SER A 350 -3.06 -12.95 -3.09
C SER A 350 -2.81 -11.56 -3.68
N TYR A 351 -1.55 -11.12 -3.66
CA TYR A 351 -1.10 -9.89 -4.31
C TYR A 351 -1.69 -8.60 -3.72
N ASN A 352 -2.10 -8.64 -2.46
CA ASN A 352 -2.59 -7.47 -1.73
C ASN A 352 -1.43 -6.67 -1.15
N GLY A 353 -1.44 -5.35 -1.30
CA GLY A 353 -0.41 -4.46 -0.77
C GLY A 353 -0.99 -3.44 0.20
N ILE A 354 -0.51 -2.20 0.11
CA ILE A 354 -1.14 -1.02 0.69
C ILE A 354 -1.41 -0.05 -0.44
N MET A 355 -2.60 0.54 -0.43
CA MET A 355 -2.94 1.65 -1.33
C MET A 355 -3.92 2.61 -0.68
N VAL A 356 -3.93 3.83 -1.20
CA VAL A 356 -4.96 4.84 -0.91
C VAL A 356 -5.80 5.03 -2.17
N LEU A 357 -7.07 4.62 -2.13
CA LEU A 357 -8.04 4.82 -3.21
C LEU A 357 -8.61 6.24 -3.12
N GLN A 358 -8.56 7.00 -4.20
CA GLN A 358 -9.20 8.33 -4.29
C GLN A 358 -10.47 8.32 -5.12
N ARG A 359 -10.46 7.63 -6.27
CA ARG A 359 -11.61 7.63 -7.16
C ARG A 359 -11.71 6.33 -7.93
N PHE A 360 -12.92 5.87 -8.13
CA PHE A 360 -13.23 4.77 -9.02
C PHE A 360 -14.36 5.17 -9.96
N ARG A 361 -14.19 4.94 -11.26
CA ARG A 361 -15.25 5.11 -12.25
C ARG A 361 -15.41 3.86 -13.09
N PHE A 362 -16.65 3.58 -13.50
CA PHE A 362 -16.99 2.40 -14.29
C PHE A 362 -17.98 2.73 -15.40
N TRP A 363 -17.78 2.13 -16.57
CA TRP A 363 -18.65 2.20 -17.75
C TRP A 363 -18.89 0.78 -18.24
N GLN A 364 -20.14 0.44 -18.58
CA GLN A 364 -20.51 -0.86 -19.19
C GLN A 364 -20.27 -0.89 -20.71
N VAL A 365 -19.34 -0.06 -21.18
CA VAL A 365 -18.98 0.01 -22.60
C VAL A 365 -17.48 0.17 -22.74
N PRO A 366 -16.87 -0.45 -23.76
CA PRO A 366 -15.50 -0.14 -24.13
C PRO A 366 -15.39 1.31 -24.64
N LEU A 367 -14.62 2.14 -23.96
CA LEU A 367 -14.35 3.53 -24.33
C LEU A 367 -13.23 3.60 -25.35
N HIS A 368 -13.37 4.43 -26.39
CA HIS A 368 -12.29 4.69 -27.35
C HIS A 368 -11.04 5.28 -26.68
N ASP A 369 -9.89 5.08 -27.32
CA ASP A 369 -8.56 5.46 -26.82
C ASP A 369 -8.49 6.92 -26.39
N GLU A 370 -9.12 7.81 -27.15
CA GLU A 370 -9.14 9.24 -26.84
C GLU A 370 -9.95 9.57 -25.58
N HIS A 371 -10.98 8.79 -25.26
CA HIS A 371 -11.73 8.93 -24.01
C HIS A 371 -10.95 8.36 -22.84
N LEU A 372 -10.32 7.19 -23.01
CA LEU A 372 -9.44 6.58 -22.01
C LEU A 372 -8.30 7.52 -21.61
N ARG A 373 -7.66 8.14 -22.60
CA ARG A 373 -6.58 9.10 -22.37
C ARG A 373 -7.03 10.28 -21.50
N ARG A 374 -8.20 10.86 -21.79
CA ARG A 374 -8.72 12.03 -21.06
C ARG A 374 -9.09 11.75 -19.62
N ILE A 375 -9.56 10.54 -19.33
CA ILE A 375 -9.95 10.18 -17.96
C ILE A 375 -8.74 9.76 -17.14
N SER A 376 -7.58 9.51 -17.76
CA SER A 376 -6.31 9.27 -17.08
C SER A 376 -5.38 10.49 -17.04
N GLU A 377 -5.64 11.55 -17.81
CA GLU A 377 -5.02 12.89 -17.65
C GLU A 377 -5.33 13.51 -16.28
#